data_AF-A0A3B5MFV4-F1
#
_entry.id   AF-A0A3B5MFV4-F1
#
_cell.length_a   1.000
_cell.length_b   1.000
_cell.length_c   1.000
_cell.angle_alpha   90.00
_cell.angle_beta   90.00
_cell.angle_gamma   90.00
#
_symmetry.space_group_name_H-M   'P 1'
#
loop_
_entity.id
_entity.type
_entity.pdbx_description
1 polymer ?
#
loop_
_entity_poly.entity_id
_entity_poly.type
_entity_poly.pdbx_seq_one_letter_code
_entity_poly.pdbx_strand_id
1 'polypeptide(L)'
;QNVYFLPILVVDSGPPSLSSTGTLTIHVCGCDTEGAIQTCNATAYVMSAALSPGALIALLVCMLILIGNWPLSGPHLYCKSLHCTLY
;
A
#
# COMPACT_ATOMS: atom_id res chain seq x y z
N GLN A 1 13.15 -15.21 8.72
CA GLN A 1 13.74 -14.31 7.71
C GLN A 1 15.14 -14.82 7.43
N ASN A 2 15.44 -15.23 6.19
CA ASN A 2 16.71 -15.87 5.87
C ASN A 2 17.64 -14.85 5.16
N VAL A 3 18.41 -14.12 5.97
CA VAL A 3 19.29 -13.03 5.52
C VAL A 3 20.73 -13.46 5.71
N TYR A 4 21.52 -13.38 4.65
CA TYR A 4 22.94 -13.71 4.67
C TYR A 4 23.77 -12.48 4.33
N PHE A 5 24.83 -12.25 5.11
CA PHE A 5 25.77 -11.16 4.89
C PHE A 5 27.06 -11.74 4.32
N LEU A 6 27.38 -11.38 3.09
CA LEU A 6 28.55 -11.87 2.39
C LEU A 6 29.57 -10.73 2.25
N PRO A 7 30.75 -10.82 2.88
CA PRO A 7 31.79 -9.82 2.66
C PRO A 7 32.31 -9.93 1.23
N ILE A 8 32.44 -8.80 0.56
CA ILE A 8 33.00 -8.70 -0.80
C ILE A 8 34.21 -7.79 -0.79
N LEU A 9 35.21 -8.16 -1.60
CA LEU A 9 36.38 -7.34 -1.88
C LEU A 9 36.32 -6.89 -3.33
N VAL A 10 36.34 -5.59 -3.57
CA VAL A 10 36.39 -5.00 -4.91
C VAL A 10 37.80 -4.45 -5.11
N VAL A 11 38.46 -4.84 -6.20
CA VAL A 11 39.84 -4.43 -6.52
C VAL A 11 39.85 -3.84 -7.93
N ASP A 12 40.45 -2.67 -8.10
CA ASP A 12 40.66 -2.08 -9.42
C ASP A 12 41.90 -2.66 -10.12
N SER A 13 42.00 -2.42 -11.43
CA SER A 13 43.14 -2.86 -12.24
C SER A 13 44.16 -1.73 -12.49
N GLY A 14 44.12 -0.66 -11.68
CA GLY A 14 44.99 0.51 -11.85
C GLY A 14 46.37 0.33 -11.21
N PRO A 15 47.37 1.16 -11.57
CA PRO A 15 48.61 1.31 -10.82
C PRO A 15 48.66 2.64 -10.04
N PRO A 16 48.76 2.64 -8.70
CA PRO A 16 48.69 1.47 -7.81
C PRO A 16 47.25 0.94 -7.73
N SER A 17 47.11 -0.37 -7.54
CA SER A 17 45.80 -1.00 -7.43
C SER A 17 45.17 -0.66 -6.09
N LEU A 18 43.92 -0.21 -6.10
CA LEU A 18 43.16 0.07 -4.89
C LEU A 18 42.09 -1.00 -4.65
N SER A 19 41.81 -1.26 -3.37
CA SER A 19 40.78 -2.22 -2.96
C SER A 19 39.84 -1.63 -1.92
N SER A 20 38.56 -1.99 -2.01
CA SER A 20 37.54 -1.63 -1.03
C SER A 20 36.80 -2.88 -0.55
N THR A 21 36.47 -2.93 0.73
CA THR A 21 35.68 -4.02 1.33
C THR A 21 34.24 -3.56 1.53
N GLY A 22 33.30 -4.35 1.02
CA GLY A 22 31.86 -4.13 1.17
C GLY A 22 31.17 -5.34 1.78
N THR A 23 29.89 -5.19 2.12
CA THR A 23 29.04 -6.32 2.54
C THR A 23 27.83 -6.40 1.62
N LEU A 24 27.63 -7.56 1.02
CA LEU A 24 26.48 -7.89 0.19
C LEU A 24 25.43 -8.61 1.04
N THR A 25 24.23 -8.05 1.11
CA THR A 25 23.11 -8.65 1.85
C THR A 25 22.25 -9.47 0.90
N ILE A 26 22.12 -10.77 1.16
CA ILE A 26 21.33 -11.72 0.37
C ILE A 26 20.07 -12.07 1.15
N HIS A 27 18.92 -11.89 0.52
CA HIS A 27 17.63 -12.30 1.06
C HIS A 27 17.13 -13.55 0.33
N VAL A 28 16.93 -14.64 1.07
CA VAL A 28 16.36 -15.88 0.53
C VAL A 28 14.89 -15.97 0.90
N CYS A 29 14.06 -16.24 -0.10
CA CYS A 29 12.63 -16.42 0.05
C CYS A 29 12.24 -17.88 -0.13
N GLY A 30 11.25 -18.34 0.63
CA GLY A 30 10.61 -19.62 0.37
C GLY A 30 9.61 -19.49 -0.77
N CYS A 31 9.66 -20.43 -1.72
CA CYS A 31 8.67 -20.61 -2.77
C CYS A 31 7.91 -21.92 -2.55
N ASP A 32 6.69 -22.00 -3.10
CA ASP A 32 5.95 -23.26 -3.19
C ASP A 32 6.37 -24.12 -4.38
N THR A 33 5.70 -25.26 -4.56
CA THR A 33 5.94 -26.24 -5.63
C THR A 33 5.62 -25.72 -7.02
N GLU A 34 4.79 -24.68 -7.13
CA GLU A 34 4.46 -23.99 -8.39
C GLU A 34 5.38 -22.79 -8.65
N GLY A 35 6.32 -22.52 -7.73
CA GLY A 35 7.29 -21.44 -7.82
C GLY A 35 6.77 -20.08 -7.36
N ALA A 36 5.57 -20.02 -6.77
CA ALA A 36 5.05 -18.77 -6.22
C ALA A 36 5.73 -18.45 -4.87
N ILE A 37 6.01 -17.17 -4.70
CA ILE A 37 6.77 -16.64 -3.56
C ILE A 37 5.84 -16.60 -2.33
N GLN A 38 6.13 -17.43 -1.33
CA GLN A 38 5.35 -17.53 -0.09
C GLN A 38 5.89 -16.57 0.99
N THR A 39 7.22 -16.39 1.02
CA THR A 39 7.91 -15.72 2.15
C THR A 39 9.07 -14.86 1.67
N CYS A 40 8.84 -13.93 0.75
CA CYS A 40 9.63 -12.70 0.71
C CYS A 40 8.86 -11.67 1.53
N ASN A 41 9.54 -10.96 2.43
CA ASN A 41 8.94 -9.85 3.15
C ASN A 41 8.63 -8.70 2.18
N ALA A 42 7.59 -8.83 1.36
CA ALA A 42 6.72 -7.71 1.16
C ALA A 42 6.07 -7.53 2.51
N THR A 43 6.46 -6.49 3.24
CA THR A 43 5.43 -5.76 3.94
C THR A 43 4.41 -5.48 2.84
N ALA A 44 3.37 -6.31 2.76
CA ALA A 44 2.12 -5.76 2.36
C ALA A 44 2.01 -4.60 3.34
N TYR A 45 2.27 -3.40 2.85
CA TYR A 45 1.45 -2.30 3.25
C TYR A 45 0.03 -2.76 2.83
N VAL A 46 -0.55 -3.71 3.57
CA VAL A 46 -1.75 -3.39 4.29
C VAL A 46 -1.36 -2.12 5.02
N MET A 47 -1.47 -1.01 4.29
CA MET A 47 -1.98 0.19 4.88
C MET A 47 -3.23 -0.37 5.53
N SER A 48 -3.12 -0.70 6.81
CA SER A 48 -4.27 -0.83 7.66
C SER A 48 -4.90 0.51 7.43
N ALA A 49 -5.82 0.58 6.46
CA ALA A 49 -6.61 1.72 6.20
C ALA A 49 -7.53 1.69 7.42
N ALA A 50 -6.98 2.11 8.55
CA ALA A 50 -7.70 2.50 9.72
C ALA A 50 -8.31 3.84 9.30
N LEU A 51 -9.31 3.74 8.42
CA LEU A 51 -10.22 4.84 8.19
C LEU A 51 -10.74 5.16 9.58
N SER A 52 -10.45 6.37 10.05
CA SER A 52 -11.05 6.89 11.27
C SER A 52 -12.56 6.62 11.22
N PRO A 53 -13.24 6.34 12.35
CA PRO A 53 -14.68 6.15 12.38
C PRO A 53 -15.44 7.23 11.59
N GLY A 54 -14.95 8.48 11.59
CA GLY A 54 -15.52 9.57 10.80
C GLY A 54 -15.39 9.40 9.28
N ALA A 55 -14.28 8.86 8.79
CA ALA A 55 -14.05 8.62 7.36
C ALA A 55 -14.95 7.50 6.83
N LEU A 56 -15.21 6.46 7.66
CA LEU A 56 -16.17 5.41 7.33
C LEU A 56 -17.59 5.98 7.22
N ILE A 57 -18.01 6.82 8.18
CA ILE A 57 -19.33 7.47 8.15
C ILE A 57 -19.47 8.35 6.90
N ALA A 58 -18.45 9.15 6.57
CA ALA A 58 -18.47 10.01 5.38
C ALA A 58 -18.63 9.21 4.08
N LEU A 59 -17.91 8.09 3.93
CA LEU A 59 -18.05 7.21 2.77
C LEU A 59 -19.44 6.59 2.66
N LEU A 60 -19.99 6.11 3.78
CA LEU A 60 -21.34 5.53 3.81
C LEU A 60 -22.40 6.55 3.40
N VAL A 61 -22.33 7.77 3.95
CA VAL A 61 -23.25 8.86 3.58
C VAL A 61 -23.11 9.21 2.10
N CYS A 62 -21.89 9.27 1.57
CA CYS A 62 -21.66 9.55 0.15
C CYS A 62 -22.32 8.49 -0.75
N MET A 63 -22.17 7.20 -0.42
CA MET A 63 -22.83 6.13 -1.17
C MET A 63 -24.35 6.21 -1.07
N LEU A 64 -24.92 6.51 0.10
CA LEU A 64 -26.37 6.68 0.26
C LEU A 64 -26.91 7.86 -0.54
N ILE A 65 -26.17 8.97 -0.63
CA ILE A 65 -26.53 10.12 -1.46
C ILE A 65 -26.43 9.75 -2.95
N LEU A 66 -25.37 9.07 -3.38
CA LEU A 66 -25.20 8.67 -4.79
C LEU A 66 -26.28 7.65 -5.23
N ILE A 67 -26.61 6.69 -4.37
CA ILE A 67 -27.65 5.68 -4.62
C ILE A 67 -29.05 6.30 -4.49
N GLY A 68 -29.27 7.15 -3.49
CA GLY A 68 -30.55 7.83 -3.24
C GLY A 68 -30.89 8.93 -4.24
N ASN A 69 -29.91 9.47 -4.96
CA ASN A 69 -30.11 10.37 -6.10
C ASN A 69 -30.31 9.62 -7.42
N TRP A 70 -30.39 8.28 -7.43
CA TRP A 70 -30.92 7.55 -8.58
C TRP A 70 -32.41 7.93 -8.73
N PRO A 71 -32.85 8.49 -9.88
CA PRO A 71 -34.10 9.22 -9.95
C PRO A 71 -35.28 8.25 -9.97
N LEU A 72 -35.82 7.95 -8.80
CA LEU A 72 -37.18 7.46 -8.66
C LEU A 72 -38.02 8.60 -8.08
N SER A 73 -38.30 9.59 -8.94
CA SER A 73 -39.49 10.43 -8.89
C SER A 73 -39.93 11.04 -7.52
N GLY A 74 -39.19 12.04 -7.03
CA GLY A 74 -39.66 13.14 -6.13
C GLY A 74 -39.88 12.83 -4.63
N PRO A 75 -39.91 13.85 -3.72
CA PRO A 75 -39.69 15.29 -3.90
C PRO A 75 -38.25 15.73 -3.56
N HIS A 76 -37.99 17.00 -3.83
CA HIS A 76 -36.68 17.59 -4.10
C HIS A 76 -35.87 17.91 -2.83
N LEU A 77 -35.11 16.95 -2.28
CA LEU A 77 -34.09 17.25 -1.26
C LEU A 77 -32.90 17.98 -1.92
N TYR A 78 -32.97 19.31 -1.96
CA TYR A 78 -31.83 20.12 -2.37
C TYR A 78 -30.94 20.40 -1.15
N CYS A 79 -29.88 19.59 -1.00
CA CYS A 79 -28.88 19.82 0.03
C CYS A 79 -27.70 20.60 -0.57
N LYS A 80 -27.46 21.82 -0.09
CA LYS A 80 -26.24 22.56 -0.43
C LYS A 80 -25.40 22.72 0.83
N SER A 81 -24.22 22.11 0.81
CA SER A 81 -23.20 22.13 1.86
C SER A 81 -23.60 21.41 3.16
N LEU A 82 -24.47 22.00 4.00
CA LEU A 82 -24.92 21.42 5.29
C LEU A 82 -26.37 21.79 5.66
N HIS A 83 -27.13 22.39 4.74
CA HIS A 83 -28.52 22.77 4.98
C HIS A 83 -29.41 22.01 3.99
N CYS A 84 -30.25 21.12 4.52
CA CYS A 84 -31.24 20.37 3.78
C CYS A 84 -32.62 20.95 4.16
N THR A 85 -33.28 21.59 3.20
CA THR A 85 -34.63 22.13 3.37
C THR A 85 -35.63 21.22 2.65
N LEU A 86 -36.69 20.81 3.34
CA LEU A 86 -37.86 20.15 2.72
C LEU A 86 -38.62 21.21 1.91
N TYR A 87 -38.77 20.98 0.60
CA TYR A 87 -39.70 21.71 -0.26
C TYR A 87 -40.83 20.80 -0.71
#